data_AF-A0A7R9M169-F1
#
_entry.id   AF-A0A7R9M169-F1
#
_cell.length_a   1.000
_cell.length_b   1.000
_cell.length_c   1.000
_cell.angle_alpha   90.00
_cell.angle_beta   90.00
_cell.angle_gamma   90.00
#
_symmetry.space_group_name_H-M   'P 1'
#
loop_
_entity.id
_entity.type
_entity.pdbx_description
1 polymer ?
#
loop_
_entity_poly.entity_id
_entity_poly.type
_entity_poly.pdbx_seq_one_letter_code
_entity_poly.pdbx_strand_id
1 'polypeptide(L)'
;HKSNGSNGSASNGHSHALPNFDEDGLIIPRKLINPCVDSHERKSVHKEMLWNQKVGKNVLNSKNELEKELAKRKDNQKKRELEAEKLSRRSSLERRLEEQQLKIRQHEGNGDSQPSPSASSSSPDKQPLESEFLKIYSKVKCATNTDNNNDNNNCVLKTSATPSTPPMTASKT
;
A
#
# COMPACT_ATOMS: atom_id res chain seq x y z
N HIS A 1 -21.29 35.53 -34.48
CA HIS A 1 -20.59 35.21 -35.73
C HIS A 1 -19.56 34.13 -35.48
N LYS A 2 -19.73 32.95 -36.07
CA LYS A 2 -18.77 31.84 -36.02
C LYS A 2 -17.71 32.07 -37.10
N SER A 3 -16.44 32.25 -36.73
CA SER A 3 -15.33 32.30 -37.68
C SER A 3 -14.83 30.88 -37.94
N ASN A 4 -14.93 30.46 -39.20
CA ASN A 4 -14.41 29.18 -39.69
C ASN A 4 -12.88 29.21 -39.73
N GLY A 5 -12.25 28.28 -39.01
CA GLY A 5 -10.82 28.00 -39.14
C GLY A 5 -10.57 27.09 -40.34
N SER A 6 -10.01 27.65 -41.41
CA SER A 6 -9.50 26.91 -42.57
C SER A 6 -8.15 26.27 -42.24
N ASN A 7 -8.17 24.97 -41.90
CA ASN A 7 -6.96 24.17 -41.81
C ASN A 7 -6.48 23.83 -43.23
N GLY A 8 -5.60 24.68 -43.78
CA GLY A 8 -4.85 24.38 -44.99
C GLY A 8 -3.87 23.23 -44.73
N SER A 9 -4.23 22.02 -45.16
CA SER A 9 -3.28 20.91 -45.27
C SER A 9 -2.40 21.16 -46.49
N ALA A 10 -1.29 21.89 -46.29
CA ALA A 10 -0.23 21.97 -47.27
C ALA A 10 0.59 20.67 -47.20
N SER A 11 0.36 19.76 -48.14
CA SER A 11 1.21 18.60 -48.40
C SER A 11 2.59 19.10 -48.85
N ASN A 12 3.54 19.22 -47.93
CA ASN A 12 4.86 19.79 -48.17
C ASN A 12 5.89 18.69 -48.45
N GLY A 13 5.68 17.92 -49.52
CA GLY A 13 6.64 16.93 -50.01
C GLY A 13 7.28 17.42 -51.31
N HIS A 14 8.52 17.93 -51.26
CA HIS A 14 9.30 18.24 -52.46
C HIS A 14 10.54 17.36 -52.54
N SER A 15 10.39 16.23 -53.22
CA SER A 15 11.48 15.47 -53.85
C SER A 15 12.16 16.32 -54.92
N HIS A 16 13.50 16.41 -54.92
CA HIS A 16 14.41 16.84 -56.00
C HIS A 16 13.81 17.66 -57.17
N ALA A 17 13.04 18.70 -56.88
CA ALA A 17 12.39 19.50 -57.91
C ALA A 17 13.44 20.38 -58.60
N LEU A 18 13.20 20.69 -59.88
CA LEU A 18 14.07 21.58 -60.65
C LEU A 18 14.13 22.98 -60.01
N PRO A 19 15.27 23.69 -60.12
CA PRO A 19 15.41 25.05 -59.59
C PRO A 19 14.39 25.97 -60.27
N ASN A 20 13.73 26.82 -59.46
CA ASN A 20 12.88 27.89 -59.99
C ASN A 20 13.77 29.06 -60.38
N PHE A 21 13.46 29.69 -61.52
CA PHE A 21 14.17 30.87 -62.01
C PHE A 21 13.24 32.09 -61.94
N ASP A 22 13.82 33.26 -61.66
CA ASP A 22 13.15 34.56 -61.72
C ASP A 22 13.03 35.04 -63.18
N GLU A 23 12.31 36.14 -63.42
CA GLU A 23 12.12 36.75 -64.75
C GLU A 23 13.46 37.09 -65.44
N ASP A 24 14.49 37.40 -64.65
CA ASP A 24 15.86 37.66 -65.12
C ASP A 24 16.68 36.38 -65.36
N GLY A 25 16.08 35.20 -65.19
CA GLY A 25 16.75 33.90 -65.33
C GLY A 25 17.64 33.52 -64.14
N LEU A 26 17.53 34.21 -63.00
CA LEU A 26 18.31 33.92 -61.79
C LEU A 26 17.63 32.84 -60.93
N ILE A 27 18.42 31.93 -60.34
CA ILE A 27 17.87 30.87 -59.48
C ILE A 27 17.32 31.47 -58.18
N ILE A 28 16.05 31.17 -57.90
CA ILE A 28 15.39 31.56 -56.66
C ILE A 28 15.77 30.58 -55.54
N PRO A 29 16.32 31.06 -54.41
CA PRO A 29 16.63 30.20 -53.26
C PRO A 29 15.38 29.51 -52.72
N ARG A 30 15.47 28.20 -52.48
CA ARG A 30 14.38 27.41 -51.92
C ARG A 30 14.45 27.35 -50.40
N LYS A 31 13.28 27.38 -49.76
CA LYS A 31 13.14 27.13 -48.32
C LYS A 31 13.43 25.65 -48.06
N LEU A 32 14.46 25.37 -47.26
CA LEU A 32 14.76 24.01 -46.82
C LEU A 32 13.66 23.53 -45.88
N ILE A 33 13.13 22.34 -46.15
CA ILE A 33 12.12 21.71 -45.31
C ILE A 33 12.84 21.03 -44.15
N ASN A 34 12.34 21.25 -42.93
CA ASN A 34 12.86 20.57 -41.75
C ASN A 34 12.44 19.09 -41.78
N PRO A 35 13.34 18.11 -41.89
CA PRO A 35 12.99 16.69 -41.97
C PRO A 35 12.35 16.12 -40.69
N CYS A 36 12.33 16.89 -39.61
CA CYS A 36 11.64 16.56 -38.36
C CYS A 36 10.16 16.99 -38.36
N VAL A 37 9.72 17.85 -39.31
CA VAL A 37 8.29 18.16 -39.43
C VAL A 37 7.50 17.07 -40.15
N ASP A 38 8.11 16.20 -40.95
CA ASP A 38 7.35 15.13 -41.63
C ASP A 38 7.45 13.78 -40.93
N SER A 39 8.52 13.54 -40.17
CA SER A 39 8.69 12.30 -39.41
C SER A 39 7.81 12.28 -38.16
N HIS A 40 6.68 11.56 -38.24
CA HIS A 40 5.77 11.36 -37.12
C HIS A 40 6.47 10.66 -35.93
N GLU A 41 7.32 9.67 -36.23
CA GLU A 41 8.09 8.93 -35.23
C GLU A 41 8.99 9.86 -34.40
N ARG A 42 9.78 10.73 -35.06
CA ARG A 42 10.63 11.71 -34.36
C ARG A 42 9.82 12.66 -33.49
N LYS A 43 8.66 13.12 -33.96
CA LYS A 43 7.76 13.96 -33.16
C LYS A 43 7.21 13.22 -31.94
N SER A 44 6.87 11.95 -32.11
CA SER A 44 6.38 11.10 -31.02
C SER A 44 7.45 10.95 -29.93
N VAL A 45 8.66 10.56 -30.33
CA VAL A 45 9.81 10.42 -29.42
C VAL A 45 10.12 11.73 -28.69
N HIS A 46 10.08 12.87 -29.39
CA HIS A 46 10.31 14.17 -28.76
C HIS A 46 9.25 14.49 -27.69
N LYS A 47 7.96 14.23 -27.97
CA LYS A 47 6.88 14.42 -26.99
C LYS A 47 7.04 13.52 -25.78
N GLU A 48 7.37 12.25 -26.00
CA GLU A 48 7.60 11.29 -24.92
C GLU A 48 8.79 11.71 -24.06
N MET A 49 9.88 12.17 -24.67
CA MET A 49 11.06 12.62 -23.94
C MET A 49 10.79 13.87 -23.10
N LEU A 50 10.05 14.84 -23.64
CA LEU A 50 9.56 16.00 -22.89
C LEU A 50 8.62 15.59 -21.76
N TRP A 51 7.74 14.61 -21.99
CA TRP A 51 6.87 14.08 -20.95
C TRP A 51 7.68 13.40 -19.84
N ASN A 52 8.65 12.56 -20.17
CA ASN A 52 9.53 11.91 -19.19
C ASN A 52 10.32 12.93 -18.37
N GLN A 53 10.83 14.00 -19.00
CA GLN A 53 11.49 15.10 -18.30
C GLN A 53 10.51 15.82 -17.35
N LYS A 54 9.28 16.10 -17.80
CA LYS A 54 8.24 16.73 -16.98
C LYS A 54 7.83 15.88 -15.78
N VAL A 55 7.77 14.56 -15.95
CA VAL A 55 7.40 13.61 -14.89
C VAL A 55 8.61 13.26 -14.00
N GLY A 56 9.83 13.57 -14.44
CA GLY A 56 11.07 13.21 -13.72
C GLY A 56 11.49 11.75 -13.89
N LYS A 57 11.00 11.06 -14.94
CA LYS A 57 11.40 9.68 -15.26
C LYS A 57 12.73 9.69 -16.02
N ASN A 58 13.77 9.16 -15.40
CA ASN A 58 15.05 9.00 -16.05
C ASN A 58 15.11 7.65 -16.78
N VAL A 59 14.99 7.70 -18.11
CA VAL A 59 15.04 6.53 -19.01
C VAL A 59 16.46 5.94 -19.10
N LEU A 60 17.49 6.73 -18.80
CA LEU A 60 18.90 6.28 -18.80
C LEU A 60 19.30 5.63 -17.47
N ASN A 61 18.69 6.06 -16.35
CA ASN A 61 18.97 5.53 -15.01
C ASN A 61 17.85 4.63 -14.46
N SER A 62 16.92 4.17 -15.31
CA SER A 62 16.00 3.11 -14.91
C SER A 62 16.83 1.88 -14.58
N LYS A 63 16.81 1.45 -13.30
CA LYS A 63 17.38 0.17 -12.87
C LYS A 63 17.06 -0.89 -13.92
N ASN A 64 18.06 -1.63 -14.36
CA ASN A 64 17.86 -2.64 -15.39
C ASN A 64 16.76 -3.60 -14.90
N GLU A 65 15.92 -4.14 -15.79
CA GLU A 65 14.88 -5.10 -15.40
C GLU A 65 15.46 -6.27 -14.58
N LEU A 66 16.72 -6.65 -14.84
CA LEU A 66 17.49 -7.60 -14.02
C LEU A 66 17.66 -7.15 -12.56
N GLU A 67 18.05 -5.89 -12.32
CA GLU A 67 18.24 -5.36 -10.96
C GLU A 67 16.91 -5.30 -10.20
N LYS A 68 15.83 -4.98 -10.92
CA LYS A 68 14.47 -4.97 -10.38
C LYS A 68 14.02 -6.38 -10.00
N GLU A 69 14.27 -7.38 -10.84
CA GLU A 69 13.92 -8.77 -10.51
C GLU A 69 14.81 -9.34 -9.39
N LEU A 70 16.10 -8.99 -9.34
CA LEU A 70 16.99 -9.34 -8.23
C LEU A 70 16.55 -8.70 -6.91
N ALA A 71 16.17 -7.42 -6.92
CA ALA A 71 15.62 -6.73 -5.75
C ALA A 71 14.34 -7.41 -5.26
N LYS A 72 13.41 -7.69 -6.18
CA LYS A 72 12.16 -8.41 -5.90
C LYS A 72 12.41 -9.81 -5.33
N ARG A 73 13.40 -10.55 -5.84
CA ARG A 73 13.79 -11.85 -5.31
C ARG A 73 14.33 -11.75 -3.88
N LYS A 74 15.18 -10.76 -3.59
CA LYS A 74 15.70 -10.49 -2.24
C LYS A 74 14.58 -10.14 -1.27
N ASP A 75 13.65 -9.28 -1.68
CA ASP A 75 12.50 -8.89 -0.85
C ASP A 75 11.59 -10.09 -0.57
N ASN A 76 11.31 -10.91 -1.58
CA ASN A 76 10.52 -12.13 -1.42
C ASN A 76 11.19 -13.15 -0.49
N GLN A 77 12.52 -13.29 -0.58
CA GLN A 77 13.28 -14.15 0.33
C GLN A 77 13.15 -13.65 1.78
N LYS A 78 13.40 -12.37 2.01
CA LYS A 78 13.27 -11.76 3.35
C LYS A 78 11.86 -11.90 3.91
N LYS A 79 10.83 -11.71 3.08
CA LYS A 79 9.43 -11.92 3.48
C LYS A 79 9.17 -13.36 3.91
N ARG A 80 9.66 -14.34 3.14
CA ARG A 80 9.51 -15.77 3.45
C ARG A 80 10.22 -16.14 4.76
N GLU A 81 11.44 -15.64 4.97
CA GLU A 81 12.20 -15.86 6.21
C GLU A 81 11.46 -15.28 7.43
N LEU A 82 10.90 -14.07 7.31
CA LEU A 82 10.13 -13.43 8.37
C LEU A 82 8.81 -14.16 8.67
N GLU A 83 8.12 -14.68 7.65
CA GLU A 83 6.93 -15.52 7.83
C GLU A 83 7.27 -16.86 8.49
N ALA A 84 8.38 -17.49 8.09
CA ALA A 84 8.87 -18.73 8.69
C ALA A 84 9.27 -18.54 10.15
N GLU A 85 9.95 -17.44 10.49
CA GLU A 85 10.31 -17.11 11.86
C GLU A 85 9.07 -16.86 12.72
N LYS A 86 8.06 -16.14 12.19
CA LYS A 86 6.77 -15.97 12.87
C LYS A 86 6.10 -17.31 13.14
N LEU A 87 6.10 -18.23 12.16
CA LEU A 87 5.53 -19.56 12.34
C LEU A 87 6.31 -20.40 13.37
N SER A 88 7.64 -20.27 13.39
CA SER A 88 8.51 -21.00 14.32
C SER A 88 8.43 -20.47 15.75
N ARG A 89 8.23 -19.15 15.93
CA ARG A 89 8.11 -18.52 17.25
C ARG A 89 6.69 -18.56 17.81
N ARG A 90 5.71 -19.02 17.03
CA ARG A 90 4.31 -19.11 17.47
C ARG A 90 4.12 -20.10 18.60
N SER A 91 3.51 -19.62 19.68
CA SER A 91 3.13 -20.45 20.82
C SER A 91 1.95 -21.36 20.47
N SER A 92 1.83 -22.50 21.14
CA SER A 92 0.70 -23.43 20.99
C SER A 92 -0.65 -22.77 21.30
N LEU A 93 -0.67 -21.81 22.23
CA LEU A 93 -1.85 -21.03 22.59
C LEU A 93 -2.26 -20.05 21.48
N GLU A 94 -1.29 -19.38 20.85
CA GLU A 94 -1.53 -18.45 19.75
C GLU A 94 -2.18 -19.17 18.56
N ARG A 95 -1.73 -20.39 18.25
CA ARG A 95 -2.34 -21.24 17.23
C ARG A 95 -3.80 -21.59 17.55
N ARG A 96 -4.10 -21.95 18.80
CA ARG A 96 -5.49 -22.24 19.22
C ARG A 96 -6.40 -21.02 19.14
N LEU A 97 -5.91 -19.84 19.52
CA LEU A 97 -6.68 -18.60 19.41
C LEU A 97 -7.01 -18.28 17.94
N GLU A 98 -6.04 -18.46 17.04
CA GLU A 98 -6.25 -18.29 15.60
C GLU A 98 -7.29 -19.28 15.04
N GLU A 99 -7.20 -20.55 15.43
CA GLU A 99 -8.19 -21.57 15.05
C GLU A 99 -9.60 -21.21 15.53
N GLN A 100 -9.73 -20.75 16.78
CA GLN A 100 -11.01 -20.32 17.32
C GLN A 100 -11.57 -19.09 16.59
N GLN A 101 -10.72 -18.11 16.30
CA GLN A 101 -11.11 -16.93 15.55
C GLN A 101 -11.55 -17.27 14.12
N LEU A 102 -10.87 -18.21 13.46
CA LEU A 102 -11.25 -18.70 12.13
C LEU A 102 -12.61 -19.42 12.14
N LYS A 103 -12.89 -20.17 13.21
CA LYS A 103 -14.16 -20.90 13.40
C LYS A 103 -15.32 -19.94 13.63
N ILE A 104 -15.12 -18.90 14.43
CA ILE A 104 -16.10 -17.82 14.65
C ILE A 104 -16.39 -17.10 13.33
N ARG A 105 -15.35 -16.68 12.59
CA ARG A 105 -15.51 -15.98 11.31
C ARG A 105 -16.29 -16.80 10.27
N GLN A 106 -16.06 -18.11 10.21
CA GLN A 106 -16.82 -19.00 9.32
C GLN A 106 -18.29 -19.12 9.71
N HIS A 107 -18.57 -19.12 11.01
CA HIS A 107 -19.94 -19.22 11.52
C HIS A 107 -20.70 -17.88 11.39
N GLU A 108 -20.01 -16.75 11.46
CA GLU A 108 -20.58 -15.40 11.27
C GLU A 108 -20.81 -15.06 9.79
N GLY A 109 -20.01 -15.61 8.86
CA GLY A 109 -20.16 -15.41 7.41
C GLY A 109 -21.33 -16.16 6.76
N ASN A 110 -21.89 -17.16 7.44
CA ASN A 110 -23.01 -17.98 6.96
C ASN A 110 -24.37 -17.54 7.56
N GLY A 111 -24.50 -16.27 7.94
CA GLY A 111 -25.71 -15.71 8.53
C GLY A 111 -26.86 -15.57 7.53
N ASP A 112 -27.55 -16.67 7.25
CA ASP A 112 -29.02 -16.70 7.27
C ASP A 112 -29.50 -18.11 7.62
N SER A 113 -30.39 -18.19 8.62
CA SER A 113 -31.11 -19.38 9.14
C SER A 113 -30.55 -20.02 10.42
N GLN A 114 -31.00 -19.49 11.56
CA GLN A 114 -31.76 -20.18 12.61
C GLN A 114 -31.27 -19.93 14.06
N PRO A 115 -32.10 -19.25 14.87
CA PRO A 115 -32.04 -19.31 16.33
C PRO A 115 -32.85 -20.51 16.88
N SER A 116 -32.18 -21.43 17.59
CA SER A 116 -32.72 -22.46 18.52
C SER A 116 -33.70 -23.53 17.97
N PRO A 117 -33.76 -24.76 18.54
CA PRO A 117 -34.76 -25.02 19.60
C PRO A 117 -34.48 -26.21 20.58
N SER A 118 -34.67 -25.99 21.88
CA SER A 118 -35.30 -26.92 22.87
C SER A 118 -35.15 -26.27 24.27
N ALA A 119 -36.15 -26.03 25.10
CA ALA A 119 -37.53 -26.48 25.14
C ALA A 119 -38.43 -25.40 25.77
N SER A 120 -39.67 -25.42 25.33
CA SER A 120 -40.84 -24.70 25.82
C SER A 120 -41.22 -25.05 27.27
N SER A 121 -41.49 -24.04 28.10
CA SER A 121 -42.68 -23.99 28.97
C SER A 121 -42.83 -22.61 29.65
N SER A 122 -43.81 -21.84 29.17
CA SER A 122 -44.71 -20.95 29.94
C SER A 122 -44.24 -20.42 31.31
N SER A 123 -43.84 -19.13 31.39
CA SER A 123 -44.19 -18.22 32.51
C SER A 123 -43.64 -16.80 32.27
N PRO A 124 -44.33 -15.72 32.66
CA PRO A 124 -43.84 -14.36 32.49
C PRO A 124 -43.02 -13.96 33.73
N ASP A 125 -41.75 -14.31 33.78
CA ASP A 125 -40.79 -13.61 34.64
C ASP A 125 -39.39 -13.70 34.04
N LYS A 126 -38.96 -12.58 33.45
CA LYS A 126 -37.65 -12.43 32.82
C LYS A 126 -36.59 -12.35 33.91
N GLN A 127 -36.00 -13.49 34.27
CA GLN A 127 -34.68 -13.52 34.87
C GLN A 127 -33.70 -14.01 33.80
N PRO A 128 -32.81 -13.16 33.27
CA PRO A 128 -31.71 -13.63 32.45
C PRO A 128 -30.95 -14.68 33.27
N LEU A 129 -30.96 -15.93 32.83
CA LEU A 129 -30.09 -16.95 33.39
C LEU A 129 -28.66 -16.53 33.07
N GLU A 130 -28.07 -15.77 34.00
CA GLU A 130 -26.70 -15.34 33.91
C GLU A 130 -25.80 -16.57 33.71
N SER A 131 -24.94 -16.51 32.70
CA SER A 131 -23.89 -17.51 32.49
C SER A 131 -23.10 -17.69 33.79
N GLU A 132 -22.77 -18.92 34.18
CA GLU A 132 -21.99 -19.21 35.39
C GLU A 132 -20.72 -18.36 35.49
N PHE A 133 -20.12 -18.03 34.35
CA PHE A 133 -18.98 -17.12 34.28
C PHE A 133 -19.28 -15.72 34.83
N LEU A 134 -20.45 -15.17 34.53
CA LEU A 134 -20.86 -13.84 34.96
C LEU A 134 -21.23 -13.82 36.45
N LYS A 135 -21.81 -14.91 36.95
CA LYS A 135 -22.00 -15.16 38.39
C LYS A 135 -20.68 -15.24 39.14
N ILE A 136 -19.71 -16.00 38.62
CA ILE A 136 -18.37 -16.12 39.21
C ILE A 136 -17.65 -14.77 39.17
N TYR A 137 -17.71 -14.06 38.03
CA TYR A 137 -17.05 -12.77 37.85
C TYR A 137 -17.60 -11.70 38.82
N SER A 138 -18.94 -11.60 38.96
CA SER A 138 -19.57 -10.72 39.93
C SER A 138 -19.20 -11.09 41.36
N LYS A 139 -19.20 -12.39 41.71
CA LYS A 139 -18.78 -12.88 43.02
C LYS A 139 -17.33 -12.49 43.37
N VAL A 140 -16.39 -12.69 42.43
CA VAL A 140 -14.97 -12.34 42.61
C VAL A 140 -14.78 -10.84 42.72
N LYS A 141 -15.43 -10.06 41.85
CA LYS A 141 -15.35 -8.59 41.84
C LYS A 141 -15.90 -7.98 43.13
N CYS A 142 -16.99 -8.54 43.67
CA CYS A 142 -17.54 -8.11 44.95
C CYS A 142 -16.62 -8.50 46.12
N ALA A 143 -15.98 -9.67 46.07
CA ALA A 143 -15.05 -10.12 47.12
C ALA A 143 -13.77 -9.27 47.20
N THR A 144 -13.27 -8.73 46.09
CA THR A 144 -12.06 -7.89 46.09
C THR A 144 -12.31 -6.43 46.47
N ASN A 145 -13.56 -5.99 46.59
CA ASN A 145 -13.91 -4.58 46.84
C ASN A 145 -14.32 -4.29 48.29
N THR A 146 -14.38 -5.31 49.16
CA THR A 146 -14.86 -5.20 50.55
C THR A 146 -13.77 -5.08 51.61
N ASP A 147 -12.49 -4.98 51.25
CA ASP A 147 -11.37 -4.81 52.20
C ASP A 147 -10.62 -3.48 52.02
N ASN A 148 -11.36 -2.36 51.93
CA ASN A 148 -10.78 -1.01 51.99
C ASN A 148 -11.45 -0.17 53.09
N ASN A 149 -11.41 -0.67 54.33
CA ASN A 149 -11.48 0.19 55.49
C ASN A 149 -10.35 -0.16 56.47
N ASN A 150 -9.34 0.72 56.44
CA ASN A 150 -8.39 0.99 57.52
C ASN A 150 -7.34 -0.09 57.86
N ASP A 151 -6.12 0.07 57.35
CA ASP A 151 -5.01 0.44 58.22
C ASP A 151 -3.77 0.94 57.44
N ASN A 152 -3.28 2.06 57.93
CA ASN A 152 -2.08 2.78 57.56
C ASN A 152 -0.84 1.87 57.64
N ASN A 153 -0.21 1.53 56.51
CA ASN A 153 1.21 1.15 56.47
C ASN A 153 1.86 1.51 55.13
N ASN A 154 2.71 2.52 55.22
CA ASN A 154 3.77 2.90 54.29
C ASN A 154 4.48 1.69 53.65
N CYS A 155 4.30 1.49 52.34
CA CYS A 155 5.23 0.70 51.52
C CYS A 155 5.71 1.56 50.35
N VAL A 156 6.60 2.50 50.67
CA VAL A 156 7.50 3.11 49.70
C VAL A 156 8.48 2.01 49.25
N LEU A 157 8.22 1.43 48.08
CA LEU A 157 9.27 0.82 47.26
C LEU A 157 9.58 1.76 46.11
N LYS A 158 10.46 2.72 46.42
CA LYS A 158 11.38 3.31 45.44
C LYS A 158 12.26 2.17 44.92
N THR A 159 12.15 1.82 43.65
CA THR A 159 13.33 1.53 42.83
C THR A 159 13.08 1.98 41.40
N SER A 160 13.87 2.96 40.99
CA SER A 160 14.11 3.40 39.63
C SER A 160 14.94 2.35 38.88
N ALA A 161 14.51 1.89 37.72
CA ALA A 161 15.40 1.34 36.70
C ALA A 161 14.70 1.23 35.34
N THR A 162 14.98 2.19 34.46
CA THR A 162 14.94 2.06 32.99
C THR A 162 16.32 2.50 32.46
N PRO A 163 16.63 2.30 31.16
CA PRO A 163 17.26 1.12 30.59
C PRO A 163 18.74 1.36 30.21
N SER A 164 19.59 0.36 30.42
CA SER A 164 20.98 0.38 29.96
C SER A 164 21.04 0.20 28.44
N THR A 165 21.41 1.27 27.74
CA THR A 165 21.74 1.28 26.31
C THR A 165 23.26 1.12 26.17
N PRO A 166 23.80 0.17 25.38
CA PRO A 166 25.24 0.11 25.14
C PRO A 166 25.69 1.20 24.13
N PRO A 167 26.90 1.75 24.30
CA PRO A 167 27.43 2.81 23.44
C PRO A 167 27.81 2.29 22.04
N MET A 168 27.53 3.12 21.04
CA MET A 168 28.00 2.99 19.66
C MET A 168 29.53 3.12 19.62
N THR A 169 30.23 2.13 19.07
CA THR A 169 31.63 2.27 18.67
C THR A 169 31.69 2.97 17.33
N ALA A 170 32.21 4.20 17.34
CA ALA A 170 32.64 4.90 16.13
C ALA A 170 34.03 4.39 15.74
N SER A 171 34.11 3.59 14.67
CA SER A 171 35.38 3.32 14.00
C SER A 171 35.67 4.43 13.02
N LYS A 172 36.79 5.10 13.28
CA LYS A 172 37.40 6.16 12.49
C LYS A 172 38.58 5.55 11.74
N THR A 173 38.54 5.54 10.41
CA THR A 173 39.65 5.82 9.48
C THR A 173 39.16 5.71 8.06
#